data_AF-A0A351C804-F1
#
_entry.id   AF-A0A351C804-F1
#
_cell.length_a   1.000
_cell.length_b   1.000
_cell.length_c   1.000
_cell.angle_alpha   90.00
_cell.angle_beta   90.00
_cell.angle_gamma   90.00
#
_symmetry.space_group_name_H-M   'P 1'
#
loop_
_entity.id
_entity.type
_entity.pdbx_description
1 polymer ?
#
loop_
_entity_poly.entity_id
_entity_poly.type
_entity_poly.pdbx_seq_one_letter_code
_entity_poly.pdbx_strand_id
1 'polypeptide(L)'
;ERAILAMDDIDSCLVIAVPDERYGRRPVAFVSPDLGSAYIKTFLRGKLPSFSIPDRFYSFPDLEPGEVKVPSERLLDIAKRDLSSP
;
A
#
# COMPACT_ATOMS: atom_id res chain seq x y z
N GLU A 1 -5.54 5.65 -1.04
CA GLU A 1 -4.60 6.76 -0.80
C GLU A 1 -5.19 7.82 0.12
N ARG A 2 -6.13 8.67 -0.34
CA ARG A 2 -6.67 9.79 0.47
C ARG A 2 -7.09 9.44 1.89
N ALA A 3 -7.75 8.30 2.10
CA ALA A 3 -8.14 7.86 3.43
C ALA A 3 -6.95 7.51 4.34
N ILE A 4 -5.86 6.98 3.77
CA ILE A 4 -4.62 6.68 4.53
C ILE A 4 -3.87 7.98 4.83
N LEU A 5 -3.77 8.89 3.85
CA LEU A 5 -3.16 10.21 4.00
C LEU A 5 -3.92 11.14 4.96
N ALA A 6 -5.11 10.75 5.42
CA ALA A 6 -5.87 11.47 6.43
C ALA A 6 -5.51 11.04 7.87
N MET A 7 -4.53 10.14 8.03
CA MET A 7 -3.92 9.82 9.32
C MET A 7 -2.75 10.78 9.53
N ASP A 8 -2.73 11.51 10.65
CA ASP A 8 -1.69 12.51 10.94
C ASP A 8 -0.28 11.90 11.03
N ASP A 9 -0.21 10.60 11.34
CA ASP A 9 1.02 9.83 11.47
C ASP A 9 1.59 9.34 10.11
N ILE A 10 0.93 9.60 8.97
CA ILE A 10 1.36 9.15 7.63
C ILE A 10 1.81 10.36 6.78
N ASP A 11 3.09 10.37 6.41
CA ASP A 11 3.67 11.37 5.53
C ASP A 11 3.38 11.08 4.06
N SER A 12 3.40 9.80 3.66
CA SER A 12 3.29 9.40 2.26
C SER A 12 2.57 8.08 2.10
N CYS A 13 1.73 8.01 1.06
CA CYS A 13 1.01 6.79 0.72
C CYS A 13 0.81 6.69 -0.80
N LEU A 14 1.03 5.49 -1.32
CA LEU A 14 0.73 5.13 -2.70
C LEU A 14 0.01 3.77 -2.71
N VAL A 15 -1.10 3.67 -3.44
CA VAL A 15 -1.85 2.43 -3.59
C VAL A 15 -1.77 1.96 -5.03
N ILE A 16 -1.32 0.72 -5.21
CA ILE A 16 -1.26 0.10 -6.53
C ILE A 16 -2.16 -1.13 -6.58
N ALA A 17 -2.67 -1.42 -7.77
CA ALA A 17 -3.39 -2.66 -8.04
C ALA A 17 -2.41 -3.71 -8.57
N VAL A 18 -2.22 -4.79 -7.81
CA VAL A 18 -1.35 -5.90 -8.21
C VAL A 18 -2.22 -6.95 -8.91
N PRO A 19 -1.84 -7.43 -10.10
CA PRO A 19 -2.51 -8.56 -10.74
C PRO A 19 -2.53 -9.79 -9.82
N ASP A 20 -3.68 -10.44 -9.72
CA ASP A 20 -3.89 -11.65 -8.91
C ASP A 20 -4.73 -12.63 -9.72
N GLU A 21 -4.28 -13.87 -9.87
CA GLU A 21 -4.94 -14.86 -10.73
C GLU A 21 -6.32 -15.29 -10.21
N ARG A 22 -6.55 -15.18 -8.89
CA ARG A 22 -7.79 -15.64 -8.24
C ARG A 22 -8.84 -14.55 -8.14
N TYR A 23 -8.41 -13.30 -7.95
CA TYR A 23 -9.29 -12.16 -7.68
C TYR A 23 -9.18 -11.05 -8.74
N GLY A 24 -8.41 -11.29 -9.81
CA GLY A 24 -8.14 -10.34 -10.90
C GLY A 24 -7.11 -9.28 -10.51
N ARG A 25 -7.40 -8.48 -9.48
CA ARG A 25 -6.47 -7.49 -8.91
C ARG A 25 -6.68 -7.34 -7.41
N ARG A 26 -5.59 -7.17 -6.68
CA ARG A 26 -5.61 -6.87 -5.24
C ARG A 26 -4.93 -5.53 -4.95
N PRO A 27 -5.59 -4.60 -4.24
CA PRO A 27 -4.98 -3.35 -3.85
C PRO A 27 -3.95 -3.58 -2.74
N VAL A 28 -2.75 -3.02 -2.93
CA VAL A 28 -1.71 -2.96 -1.90
C VAL A 28 -1.30 -1.52 -1.68
N ALA A 29 -0.91 -1.18 -0.46
CA ALA A 29 -0.49 0.16 -0.10
C ALA A 29 0.98 0.18 0.32
N PHE A 30 1.69 1.21 -0.14
CA PHE A 30 3.00 1.59 0.36
C PHE A 30 2.81 2.83 1.24
N VAL A 31 3.38 2.84 2.43
CA VAL A 31 3.16 3.88 3.44
C VAL A 31 4.46 4.29 4.13
N SER A 32 4.62 5.57 4.42
CA SER A 32 5.71 6.11 5.23
C SER A 32 5.15 7.07 6.28
N PRO A 33 5.54 6.95 7.55
CA PRO A 33 6.21 5.79 8.14
C PRO A 33 5.34 4.51 8.09
N ASP A 34 5.95 3.34 8.32
CA ASP A 34 5.18 2.10 8.51
C ASP A 34 4.60 2.05 9.93
N LEU A 35 3.28 2.23 10.02
CA LEU A 35 2.53 2.20 11.27
C LEU A 35 1.93 0.82 11.58
N GLY A 36 2.20 -0.18 10.74
CA GLY A 36 1.66 -1.52 10.86
C GLY A 36 0.26 -1.69 10.28
N SER A 37 0.06 -2.81 9.58
CA SER A 37 -1.17 -3.09 8.83
C SER A 37 -2.45 -3.11 9.69
N ALA A 38 -2.37 -3.61 10.93
CA ALA A 38 -3.54 -3.73 11.81
C ALA A 38 -4.09 -2.36 12.24
N TYR A 39 -3.20 -1.41 12.57
CA TYR A 39 -3.56 -0.05 12.95
C TYR A 39 -4.23 0.67 11.79
N ILE A 40 -3.59 0.65 10.61
CA ILE A 40 -4.11 1.31 9.40
C ILE A 40 -5.46 0.70 9.00
N LYS A 41 -5.59 -0.64 8.98
CA LYS A 41 -6.87 -1.31 8.66
C LYS A 41 -7.98 -0.93 9.64
N THR A 42 -7.66 -0.79 10.92
CA THR A 42 -8.64 -0.40 11.94
C THR A 42 -9.17 1.00 11.68
N PHE A 43 -8.29 1.97 11.40
CA PHE A 43 -8.68 3.32 11.01
C PHE A 43 -9.55 3.33 9.74
N LEU A 44 -9.16 2.58 8.71
CA LEU A 44 -9.87 2.54 7.43
C LEU A 44 -11.25 1.89 7.52
N ARG A 45 -11.46 0.89 8.39
CA ARG A 45 -12.78 0.24 8.57
C ARG A 45 -13.86 1.21 9.06
N GLY A 46 -13.49 2.28 9.76
CA GLY A 46 -14.43 3.34 10.14
C GLY A 46 -14.77 4.31 9.01
N LYS A 47 -14.09 4.23 7.85
CA LYS A 47 -14.17 5.24 6.77
C LYS A 47 -14.53 4.66 5.41
N LEU A 48 -14.15 3.41 5.15
CA LEU A 48 -14.26 2.76 3.85
C LEU A 48 -14.94 1.39 3.98
N PRO A 49 -15.67 0.94 2.93
CA PRO A 49 -16.09 -0.45 2.83
C PRO A 49 -14.90 -1.41 2.87
N SER A 50 -15.08 -2.60 3.47
CA SER A 50 -14.01 -3.58 3.66
C SER A 50 -13.29 -3.96 2.36
N PHE A 51 -14.02 -4.08 1.24
CA PHE A 51 -13.45 -4.41 -0.07
C PHE A 51 -12.59 -3.30 -0.69
N SER A 52 -12.64 -2.07 -0.16
CA SER A 52 -11.81 -0.94 -0.61
C SER A 52 -10.54 -0.77 0.23
N ILE A 53 -10.38 -1.58 1.28
CA ILE A 53 -9.22 -1.55 2.16
C ILE A 53 -8.11 -2.39 1.53
N PRO A 54 -6.88 -1.85 1.37
CA PRO A 54 -5.76 -2.62 0.86
C PRO A 54 -5.53 -3.92 1.65
N ASP A 55 -5.22 -4.99 0.92
CA ASP A 55 -5.00 -6.30 1.51
C ASP A 55 -3.68 -6.36 2.29
N ARG A 56 -2.65 -5.71 1.73
CA ARG A 56 -1.29 -5.64 2.27
C ARG A 56 -0.80 -4.20 2.32
N PHE A 57 0.08 -3.95 3.29
CA PHE A 57 0.73 -2.67 3.54
C PHE A 57 2.24 -2.92 3.61
N TYR A 58 3.02 -2.11 2.92
CA TYR A 58 4.47 -2.17 2.87
C TYR A 58 5.06 -0.83 3.24
N SER A 59 6.29 -0.81 3.72
CA SER A 59 7.06 0.43 3.85
C SER A 59 7.22 1.10 2.48
N PHE A 60 7.03 2.42 2.45
CA PHE A 60 7.33 3.21 1.26
C PHE A 60 8.82 3.05 0.92
N PRO A 61 9.18 2.74 -0.33
CA PRO A 61 10.58 2.57 -0.67
C PRO A 61 11.31 3.91 -0.58
N ASP A 62 12.55 3.88 -0.10
CA ASP A 62 13.41 5.04 -0.16
C ASP A 62 13.61 5.46 -1.61
N LEU A 63 13.38 6.76 -1.82
CA LEU A 63 13.61 7.46 -3.07
C LEU A 63 15.02 8.04 -3.02
N GLU A 64 15.78 7.85 -4.10
CA GLU A 64 17.07 8.49 -4.22
C GLU A 64 16.89 10.02 -4.33
N PRO A 65 17.86 10.83 -3.86
CA PRO A 65 17.80 12.28 -4.02
C PRO A 65 17.63 12.67 -5.50
N GLY A 66 16.48 13.27 -5.84
CA GLY A 66 16.11 13.65 -7.21
C GLY A 66 15.07 12.74 -7.88
N GLU A 67 14.74 11.60 -7.27
CA GLU A 67 13.68 10.71 -7.72
C GLU A 67 12.32 11.28 -7.27
N VAL A 68 11.57 11.86 -8.21
CA VAL A 68 10.29 12.53 -7.91
C VAL A 68 9.14 11.53 -7.76
N LYS A 69 9.30 10.29 -8.26
CA LYS A 69 8.25 9.27 -8.26
C LYS A 69 8.86 7.87 -8.28
N VAL A 70 8.35 7.00 -7.40
CA VAL A 70 8.71 5.58 -7.44
C VAL A 70 8.14 4.94 -8.72
N PRO A 71 8.95 4.25 -9.55
CA PRO A 71 8.47 3.50 -10.69
C PRO A 71 7.46 2.42 -10.27
N SER A 72 6.33 2.34 -10.98
CA SER A 72 5.30 1.33 -10.71
C SER A 72 5.82 -0.11 -10.80
N GLU A 73 6.81 -0.36 -11.65
CA GLU A 73 7.45 -1.68 -11.81
C GLU A 73 8.17 -2.13 -10.53
N ARG A 74 8.97 -1.25 -9.91
CA ARG A 74 9.65 -1.52 -8.64
C ARG A 74 8.65 -1.88 -7.53
N LEU A 75 7.54 -1.14 -7.45
CA LEU A 75 6.49 -1.39 -6.46
C LEU A 75 5.74 -2.70 -6.74
N LEU A 76 5.46 -3.00 -8.01
CA LEU A 76 4.83 -4.25 -8.40
C LEU A 76 5.73 -5.44 -8.07
N ASP A 77 7.04 -5.34 -8.27
CA ASP A 77 7.98 -6.40 -7.95
C ASP A 77 8.06 -6.66 -6.45
N ILE A 78 8.12 -5.59 -5.62
CA ILE A 78 8.04 -5.73 -4.16
C ILE A 78 6.75 -6.44 -3.76
N ALA A 79 5.61 -5.99 -4.29
CA ALA A 79 4.32 -6.54 -3.90
C ALA A 79 4.10 -7.98 -4.40
N LYS A 80 4.56 -8.32 -5.61
CA LYS A 80 4.47 -9.66 -6.19
C LYS A 80 5.31 -10.67 -5.41
N ARG A 81 6.54 -10.32 -5.02
CA ARG A 81 7.43 -11.20 -4.25
C ARG A 81 6.77 -11.71 -2.97
N ASP A 82 6.07 -10.83 -2.26
CA ASP A 82 5.37 -11.16 -1.03
C ASP A 82 4.04 -11.90 -1.28
N LEU A 83 3.32 -11.56 -2.36
CA LEU A 83 2.08 -12.25 -2.75
C LEU A 83 2.31 -13.66 -3.32
N SER A 84 3.48 -13.93 -3.91
CA SER A 84 3.87 -15.24 -4.42
C SER A 84 4.46 -16.18 -3.35
N SER A 85 4.64 -15.71 -2.11
CA SER A 85 5.02 -16.57 -1.00
C SER A 85 3.78 -17.30 -0.46
N PRO A 86 3.81 -18.65 -0.33
CA PRO A 86 2.67 -19.47 0.07
C PRO A 86 2.23 -19.24 1.52
#